data_AF-A0A1M5VLI6-F1
#
_entry.id   AF-A0A1M5VLI6-F1
#
_cell.length_a   1.000
_cell.length_b   1.000
_cell.length_c   1.000
_cell.angle_alpha   90.00
_cell.angle_beta   90.00
_cell.angle_gamma   90.00
#
_symmetry.space_group_name_H-M   'P 1'
#
loop_
_entity.id
_entity.type
_entity.pdbx_description
1 polymer ?
#
loop_
_entity_poly.entity_id
_entity_poly.type
_entity_poly.pdbx_seq_one_letter_code
_entity_poly.pdbx_strand_id
1 'polypeptide(L)' 'MSLKKLLEERNVSGYKLAKAINVPQQTISDYVSGKISFDSMKIGIAKKIADYFDMSLDNFYKYCSKDKGRV' A
#
# COMPACT_ATOMS: atom_id res chain seq x y z
N MET A 1 0.80 -4.21 9.98
CA MET A 1 1.45 -4.83 8.79
C MET A 1 1.66 -3.70 7.79
N SER A 2 2.68 -3.75 6.94
CA SER A 2 2.98 -2.65 6.01
C SER A 2 2.59 -3.01 4.58
N LEU A 3 2.48 -2.02 3.70
CA LEU A 3 2.28 -2.24 2.26
C LEU A 3 3.37 -3.16 1.68
N LYS A 4 4.60 -3.08 2.20
CA LYS A 4 5.70 -3.97 1.84
C LYS A 4 5.36 -5.45 2.04
N LYS A 5 4.80 -5.81 3.20
CA LYS A 5 4.43 -7.22 3.48
C LYS A 5 3.33 -7.71 2.56
N LEU A 6 2.34 -6.87 2.25
CA LEU A 6 1.29 -7.22 1.30
C LEU A 6 1.86 -7.51 -0.10
N LEU A 7 2.83 -6.71 -0.55
CA LEU A 7 3.54 -6.94 -1.81
C LEU A 7 4.32 -8.26 -1.81
N GLU A 8 5.04 -8.55 -0.72
CA GLU A 8 5.81 -9.79 -0.55
C GLU A 8 4.89 -11.03 -0.56
N GLU A 9 3.81 -11.01 0.22
CA GLU A 9 2.85 -12.12 0.32
C GLU A 9 2.11 -12.41 -0.99
N ARG A 10 1.86 -11.37 -1.80
CA ARG A 10 1.21 -11.51 -3.11
C ARG A 10 2.20 -11.68 -4.24
N ASN A 11 3.51 -11.71 -3.95
CA ASN A 11 4.59 -11.79 -4.93
C ASN A 11 4.47 -10.71 -6.03
N VAL A 12 4.19 -9.47 -5.61
CA VAL A 12 4.05 -8.30 -6.48
C VAL A 12 5.15 -7.30 -6.19
N SER A 13 5.91 -6.91 -7.21
CA SER A 13 6.88 -5.82 -7.05
C SER A 13 6.21 -4.45 -7.00
N GLY A 14 6.81 -3.49 -6.30
CA GLY A 14 6.32 -2.11 -6.27
C GLY A 14 6.22 -1.47 -7.67
N TYR A 15 7.11 -1.85 -8.59
CA TYR A 15 7.04 -1.45 -10.00
C TYR A 15 5.79 -2.00 -10.70
N LYS A 16 5.50 -3.31 -10.51
CA LYS A 16 4.31 -3.95 -11.10
C LYS A 16 3.03 -3.30 -10.59
N LEU A 17 2.95 -3.02 -9.28
CA LEU A 17 1.82 -2.30 -8.69
C LEU A 17 1.68 -0.91 -9.31
N ALA A 18 2.76 -0.11 -9.29
CA ALA A 18 2.77 1.27 -9.81
C ALA A 18 2.25 1.35 -11.26
N LYS A 19 2.72 0.44 -12.11
CA LYS A 19 2.29 0.34 -13.51
C LYS A 19 0.81 -0.06 -13.61
N ALA A 20 0.36 -1.05 -12.82
CA ALA A 20 -1.01 -1.54 -12.87
C ALA A 20 -2.03 -0.48 -12.44
N ILE A 21 -1.71 0.34 -11.43
CA ILE A 21 -2.64 1.36 -10.91
C ILE A 21 -2.43 2.75 -11.52
N ASN A 22 -1.52 2.87 -12.49
CA ASN A 22 -1.13 4.10 -13.15
C ASN A 22 -0.75 5.21 -12.14
N VAL A 23 0.26 4.92 -11.31
CA VAL A 23 0.83 5.83 -10.30
C VAL A 23 2.35 5.85 -10.48
N PRO A 24 3.03 6.99 -10.28
CA PRO A 24 4.49 7.04 -10.35
C PRO A 24 5.14 6.01 -9.42
N GLN A 25 6.17 5.32 -9.92
CA GLN A 25 6.86 4.29 -9.15
C GLN A 25 7.50 4.84 -7.88
N GLN A 26 7.98 6.09 -7.91
CA GLN A 26 8.51 6.78 -6.73
C GLN A 26 7.47 6.90 -5.62
N THR A 27 6.20 7.19 -5.97
CA THR A 27 5.11 7.29 -5.00
C THR A 27 4.88 5.97 -4.29
N ILE A 28 4.85 4.86 -5.02
CA ILE A 28 4.73 3.52 -4.42
C ILE A 28 5.95 3.18 -3.58
N SER A 29 7.16 3.51 -4.06
CA SER A 29 8.41 3.31 -3.31
C SER A 29 8.39 4.05 -1.96
N ASP A 30 7.94 5.31 -1.95
CA ASP A 30 7.85 6.13 -0.74
C ASP A 30 6.86 5.53 0.30
N TYR A 31 5.77 4.89 -0.16
CA TYR A 31 4.84 4.18 0.73
C TYR A 31 5.37 2.82 1.19
N VAL A 32 6.04 2.06 0.31
CA VAL A 32 6.61 0.75 0.63
C VAL A 32 7.77 0.87 1.62
N SER A 33 8.59 1.90 1.48
CA SER A 33 9.70 2.21 2.39
C SER A 33 9.25 2.81 3.72
N GLY A 34 8.00 3.27 3.82
CA GLY A 34 7.48 3.97 5.00
C GLY A 34 7.93 5.43 5.11
N LYS A 35 8.63 5.98 4.10
CA LYS A 35 9.01 7.39 4.03
C LYS A 35 7.80 8.31 4.12
N ILE A 36 6.68 7.90 3.52
CA ILE A 36 5.37 8.53 3.70
C ILE A 36 4.48 7.58 4.49
N SER A 37 3.90 8.08 5.59
CA SER A 37 2.98 7.29 6.40
C SER A 37 1.72 6.94 5.61
N PHE A 38 1.14 5.78 5.94
CA PHE A 38 -0.13 5.37 5.37
C PHE A 38 -1.28 6.34 5.67
N ASP A 39 -1.28 6.93 6.87
CA ASP A 39 -2.25 7.96 7.28
C ASP A 39 -2.21 9.19 6.34
N SER A 40 -1.08 9.45 5.68
CA SER A 40 -0.90 10.52 4.69
C SER A 40 -1.14 10.07 3.24
N MET A 41 -1.54 8.81 3.03
CA MET A 41 -1.80 8.29 1.69
C MET A 41 -3.08 8.92 1.12
N LYS A 42 -3.01 9.43 -0.11
CA LYS A 42 -4.20 9.94 -0.80
C LYS A 42 -5.23 8.81 -0.95
N ILE A 43 -6.48 9.08 -0.56
CA ILE A 43 -7.60 8.12 -0.59
C ILE A 43 -7.74 7.44 -1.98
N GLY A 44 -7.53 8.17 -3.07
CA GLY A 44 -7.60 7.64 -4.42
C GLY A 44 -6.49 6.61 -4.73
N ILE A 45 -5.30 6.77 -4.16
CA ILE A 45 -4.22 5.78 -4.28
C ILE A 45 -4.54 4.57 -3.43
N ALA A 46 -5.02 4.78 -2.19
CA ALA A 46 -5.41 3.70 -1.30
C ALA A 46 -6.51 2.82 -1.92
N LYS A 47 -7.54 3.43 -2.52
CA LYS A 47 -8.60 2.72 -3.25
C LYS A 47 -8.04 1.90 -4.41
N LYS A 48 -7.19 2.49 -5.25
CA LYS A 48 -6.58 1.78 -6.39
C LYS A 48 -5.77 0.55 -5.96
N ILE A 49 -5.03 0.66 -4.84
CA ILE A 49 -4.27 -0.46 -4.29
C ILE A 49 -5.22 -1.54 -3.76
N ALA A 50 -6.25 -1.14 -3.02
CA ALA A 50 -7.27 -2.06 -2.50
C ALA A 50 -7.98 -2.81 -3.64
N ASP A 51 -8.41 -2.10 -4.68
CA ASP A 51 -9.02 -2.68 -5.88
C ASP A 51 -8.06 -3.66 -6.58
N TYR A 52 -6.77 -3.33 -6.69
CA TYR A 52 -5.76 -4.22 -7.30
C TYR A 52 -5.60 -5.55 -6.56
N PHE A 53 -5.78 -5.57 -5.25
CA PHE A 53 -5.69 -6.76 -4.41
C PHE A 53 -7.05 -7.43 -4.14
N ASP A 54 -8.12 -6.96 -4.78
CA ASP A 54 -9.49 -7.41 -4.56
C ASP A 54 -9.90 -7.33 -3.07
N MET A 55 -9.61 -6.19 -2.45
CA MET A 55 -9.87 -5.91 -1.04
C MET A 55 -10.73 -4.67 -0.89
N SER A 56 -11.56 -4.62 0.16
CA SER A 56 -12.20 -3.38 0.57
C SER A 56 -11.16 -2.39 1.10
N LEU A 57 -11.47 -1.09 0.98
CA LEU A 57 -10.62 -0.03 1.51
C LEU A 57 -10.42 -0.17 3.03
N ASP A 58 -11.43 -0.61 3.77
CA ASP A 58 -11.35 -0.85 5.21
C ASP A 58 -10.40 -2.00 5.55
N ASN A 59 -10.45 -3.10 4.78
CA ASN A 59 -9.56 -4.23 4.98
C ASN A 59 -8.11 -3.85 4.65
N PHE A 60 -7.91 -3.08 3.58
CA PHE A 60 -6.61 -2.52 3.25
C PHE A 60 -6.09 -1.57 4.33
N TYR A 61 -6.94 -0.67 4.85
CA TYR A 61 -6.60 0.23 5.96
C TYR A 61 -6.20 -0.57 7.21
N LYS A 62 -6.98 -1.56 7.62
CA LYS A 62 -6.63 -2.45 8.76
C LYS A 62 -5.30 -3.18 8.55
N TYR A 63 -4.98 -3.53 7.30
CA TYR A 63 -3.71 -4.15 6.96
C TYR A 63 -2.55 -3.22 7.26
N CYS A 64 -2.62 -1.99 6.70
CA CYS A 64 -1.56 -0.99 6.74
C CYS A 64 -1.47 -0.19 8.05
N SER A 65 -2.58 -0.04 8.79
CA SER A 65 -2.64 0.71 10.06
C SER A 65 -2.10 -0.06 11.27
N LYS A 66 -1.98 -1.39 11.19
CA LYS A 66 -1.43 -2.26 12.26
C LYS A 66 0.09 -2.12 12.46
N ASP A 67 0.68 -0.98 12.15
CA ASP A 67 2.09 -0.67 12.46
C ASP A 67 2.23 0.15 13.76
N LYS A 68 1.14 0.68 14.33
CA LYS A 68 1.12 1.35 15.65
C LYS A 68 0.80 0.39 16.81
N GLY A 69 1.55 -0.69 16.93
CA GLY A 69 1.34 -1.70 17.96
C GLY A 69 2.65 -2.25 18.51
N ARG A 70 3.50 -1.39 19.06
CA ARG A 70 4.55 -1.71 20.06
C ARG A 70 5.14 -0.43 20.65
N VAL A 71 4.42 0.15 21.61
CA VAL A 71 4.86 0.53 22.96
C VAL A 71 3.61 0.68 23.81
#